data_AF-A0AAJ0HJ88-F1
#
_entry.id   AF-A0AAJ0HJ88-F1
#
_cell.length_a   1.000
_cell.length_b   1.000
_cell.length_c   1.000
_cell.angle_alpha   90.00
_cell.angle_beta   90.00
_cell.angle_gamma   90.00
#
_symmetry.space_group_name_H-M   'P 1'
#
loop_
_entity.id
_entity.type
_entity.pdbx_description
1 polymer ?
#
loop_
_entity_poly.entity_id
_entity_poly.type
_entity_poly.pdbx_seq_one_letter_code
_entity_poly.pdbx_strand_id
1 'polypeptide(L)'
;MSAVGPQTLDLSHGIQPAAARTCKWLLQHKKYGDWTSRDRSLLWIKGKPGAGKSTLLKHALEAQEAAYAGRDDIILSFFHARGDELQKSPLGFFRFLLYQIMDKTPGALRSLVYTFETKRRDISEPGDH
;
A
#
# COMPACT_ATOMS: atom_id res chain seq x y z
N MET A 1 9.43 19.36 -15.57
CA MET A 1 8.75 18.26 -14.85
C MET A 1 9.84 17.28 -14.41
N SER A 2 10.39 17.43 -13.20
CA SER A 2 11.36 16.46 -12.69
C SER A 2 10.62 15.18 -12.34
N ALA A 3 11.07 14.07 -12.92
CA ALA A 3 10.66 12.74 -12.50
C ALA A 3 11.04 12.58 -11.03
N VAL A 4 10.05 12.36 -10.18
CA VAL A 4 10.25 12.01 -8.77
C VAL A 4 10.86 10.61 -8.76
N GLY A 5 12.13 10.53 -8.38
CA GLY A 5 12.89 9.28 -8.38
C GLY A 5 12.36 8.25 -7.37
N PRO A 6 12.75 6.97 -7.52
CA PRO A 6 12.25 5.86 -6.69
C PRO A 6 12.55 6.04 -5.19
N GLN A 7 13.63 6.73 -4.83
CA GLN A 7 13.99 7.01 -3.42
C GLN A 7 13.03 8.00 -2.73
N THR A 8 12.28 8.80 -3.49
CA THR A 8 11.35 9.79 -2.95
C THR A 8 9.98 9.19 -2.57
N LEU A 9 9.75 7.92 -2.91
CA LEU A 9 8.44 7.28 -2.84
C LEU A 9 8.34 6.21 -1.74
N ASP A 10 9.45 5.74 -1.17
CA ASP A 10 9.41 4.90 0.03
C ASP A 10 9.19 5.77 1.29
N LEU A 11 7.93 6.10 1.53
CA LEU A 11 7.49 6.91 2.65
C LEU A 11 7.62 6.20 4.01
N SER A 12 7.99 4.91 4.01
CA SER A 12 8.29 4.17 5.24
C SER A 12 9.66 4.50 5.84
N HIS A 13 10.57 5.11 5.06
CA HIS A 13 11.89 5.55 5.53
C HIS A 13 11.80 6.60 6.64
N GLY A 14 10.76 7.44 6.63
CA GLY A 14 10.52 8.42 7.70
C GLY A 14 9.97 7.81 9.00
N ILE A 15 9.63 6.52 8.99
CA ILE A 15 9.10 5.81 10.15
C ILE A 15 10.23 5.02 10.79
N GLN A 16 10.59 5.45 12.01
CA GLN A 16 11.57 4.76 12.83
C GLN A 16 11.13 3.30 13.08
N PRO A 17 12.08 2.34 13.02
CA PRO A 17 11.80 0.95 13.36
C PRO A 17 11.18 0.80 14.75
N ALA A 18 10.46 -0.30 14.97
CA ALA A 18 9.98 -0.64 16.30
C ALA A 18 11.15 -0.78 17.26
N ALA A 19 11.07 -0.14 18.43
CA ALA A 19 12.03 -0.35 19.50
C ALA A 19 12.08 -1.83 19.89
N ALA A 20 13.23 -2.30 20.36
CA ALA A 20 13.43 -3.70 20.73
C ALA A 20 12.29 -4.20 21.64
N ARG A 21 11.72 -5.37 21.29
CA ARG A 21 10.60 -6.03 21.99
C ARG A 21 9.24 -5.32 21.93
N THR A 22 9.12 -4.15 21.31
CA THR A 22 7.83 -3.48 21.09
C THR A 22 7.11 -4.04 19.86
N CYS A 23 5.82 -3.71 19.69
CA CYS A 23 4.97 -4.10 18.55
C CYS A 23 4.68 -5.60 18.36
N LYS A 24 5.51 -6.51 18.92
CA LYS A 24 5.36 -7.97 18.82
C LYS A 24 4.00 -8.50 19.28
N TRP A 25 3.39 -7.81 20.25
CA TRP A 25 2.06 -8.17 20.77
C TRP A 25 0.99 -8.18 19.67
N LEU A 26 1.15 -7.37 18.61
CA LEU A 26 0.18 -7.31 17.52
C LEU A 26 0.08 -8.64 16.79
N LEU A 27 1.23 -9.27 16.51
CA LEU A 27 1.29 -10.53 15.76
C LEU A 27 0.65 -11.70 16.54
N GLN A 28 0.57 -11.56 17.87
CA GLN A 28 -0.08 -12.52 18.77
C GLN A 28 -1.56 -12.17 19.03
N HIS A 29 -2.01 -11.00 18.57
CA HIS A 29 -3.35 -10.52 18.86
C HIS A 29 -4.38 -11.20 17.94
N LYS A 30 -5.47 -11.72 18.52
CA LYS A 30 -6.51 -12.46 17.77
C LYS A 30 -7.00 -11.71 16.52
N LYS A 31 -7.30 -10.41 16.64
CA LYS A 31 -7.76 -9.58 15.49
C LYS A 31 -6.74 -9.50 14.34
N TYR A 32 -5.45 -9.57 14.63
CA TYR A 32 -4.42 -9.62 13.59
C TYR A 32 -4.47 -10.97 12.88
N GLY A 33 -4.50 -12.07 13.62
CA GLY A 33 -4.64 -13.42 13.05
C GLY A 33 -5.93 -13.61 12.23
N ASP A 34 -7.06 -13.09 12.73
CA ASP A 34 -8.35 -13.12 12.01
C ASP A 34 -8.27 -12.32 10.70
N TRP A 35 -7.52 -11.21 10.68
CA TRP A 35 -7.32 -10.40 9.48
C TRP A 35 -6.44 -11.14 8.46
N THR A 36 -5.29 -11.67 8.88
CA THR A 36 -4.35 -12.35 7.97
C THR A 36 -4.87 -13.67 7.39
N SER A 37 -5.82 -14.33 8.06
CA SER A 37 -6.35 -15.64 7.64
C SER A 37 -7.59 -15.57 6.73
N ARG A 38 -8.14 -14.37 6.51
CA ARG A 38 -9.37 -14.19 5.74
C ARG A 38 -9.13 -13.35 4.50
N ASP A 39 -9.67 -13.81 3.38
CA ASP A 39 -9.74 -13.01 2.17
C ASP A 39 -10.62 -11.77 2.38
N ARG A 40 -10.23 -10.67 1.75
CA ARG A 40 -11.00 -9.40 1.74
C ARG A 40 -11.36 -8.88 3.14
N SER A 41 -10.42 -8.99 4.07
CA SER A 41 -10.57 -8.53 5.46
C SER A 41 -9.93 -7.16 5.70
N LEU A 42 -10.30 -6.49 6.79
CA LEU A 42 -9.78 -5.17 7.17
C LEU A 42 -9.34 -5.14 8.63
N LEU A 43 -8.09 -4.76 8.87
CA LEU A 43 -7.58 -4.44 10.20
C LEU A 43 -7.53 -2.93 10.40
N TRP A 44 -8.21 -2.45 11.45
CA TRP A 44 -8.25 -1.02 11.78
C TRP A 44 -7.55 -0.74 13.13
N ILE A 45 -6.45 0.02 13.10
CA ILE A 45 -5.65 0.38 14.29
C ILE A 45 -5.99 1.82 14.74
N LYS A 46 -6.62 1.97 15.91
CA LYS A 46 -6.90 3.27 16.56
C LYS A 46 -5.95 3.52 17.72
N GLY A 47 -5.62 4.79 17.96
CA GLY A 47 -4.78 5.19 19.08
C GLY A 47 -4.49 6.69 19.07
N LYS A 48 -4.09 7.23 20.22
CA LYS A 48 -3.79 8.65 20.42
C LYS A 48 -2.70 9.15 19.45
N PRO A 49 -2.65 10.46 19.12
CA PRO A 49 -1.49 11.05 18.46
C PRO A 49 -0.19 10.66 19.18
N GLY A 50 0.87 10.37 18.43
CA GLY A 50 2.16 9.95 19.01
C GLY A 50 2.21 8.52 19.56
N ALA A 51 1.11 7.76 19.59
CA ALA A 51 1.09 6.38 20.15
C ALA A 51 1.82 5.31 19.30
N GLY A 52 2.62 5.69 18.31
CA GLY A 52 3.40 4.75 17.50
C GLY A 52 2.60 3.96 16.45
N LYS A 53 1.40 4.39 16.05
CA LYS A 53 0.55 3.66 15.09
C LYS A 53 1.25 3.35 13.76
N SER A 54 1.98 4.31 13.19
CA SER A 54 2.69 4.12 11.93
C SER A 54 3.85 3.12 12.08
N THR A 55 4.56 3.15 13.21
CA THR A 55 5.58 2.15 13.57
C THR A 55 4.96 0.76 13.73
N LEU A 56 3.78 0.68 14.36
CA LEU A 56 3.04 -0.57 14.52
C LEU A 56 2.58 -1.14 13.16
N LEU A 57 2.13 -0.28 12.26
CA LEU A 57 1.75 -0.67 10.89
C LEU A 57 2.96 -1.11 10.06
N LYS A 58 4.11 -0.42 10.20
CA LYS A 58 5.37 -0.84 9.56
C LYS A 58 5.81 -2.22 10.05
N HIS A 59 5.73 -2.48 11.36
CA HIS A 59 6.04 -3.80 11.91
C HIS A 59 5.09 -4.90 11.38
N ALA A 60 3.81 -4.59 11.22
CA ALA A 60 2.84 -5.49 10.61
C ALA A 60 3.16 -5.79 9.13
N LEU A 61 3.57 -4.77 8.37
CA LEU A 61 3.96 -4.90 6.97
C LEU A 61 5.19 -5.79 6.83
N GLU A 62 6.26 -5.51 7.59
CA GLU A 62 7.50 -6.31 7.59
C GLU A 62 7.22 -7.79 7.89
N ALA A 63 6.31 -8.07 8.84
CA ALA A 63 5.92 -9.44 9.17
C ALA A 63 5.14 -10.12 8.02
N GLN A 64 4.30 -9.39 7.29
CA GLN A 64 3.61 -9.93 6.12
C GLN A 64 4.59 -10.14 4.96
N GLU A 65 5.47 -9.19 4.66
CA GLU A 65 6.50 -9.35 3.63
C GLU A 65 7.36 -10.60 3.87
N ALA A 66 7.75 -10.85 5.13
CA ALA A 66 8.45 -12.07 5.50
C ALA A 66 7.59 -13.35 5.33
N ALA A 67 6.30 -13.30 5.69
CA ALA A 67 5.41 -14.46 5.59
C ALA A 67 5.05 -14.85 4.14
N TYR A 68 5.08 -13.88 3.23
CA TYR A 68 4.80 -14.05 1.81
C TYR A 68 6.07 -14.13 0.95
N ALA A 69 7.26 -14.12 1.56
CA ALA A 69 8.52 -14.27 0.86
C ALA A 69 8.52 -15.59 0.05
N GLY A 70 8.77 -15.49 -1.26
CA GLY A 70 8.78 -16.63 -2.18
C GLY A 70 7.40 -17.08 -2.68
N ARG A 71 6.34 -16.32 -2.39
CA ARG A 71 5.02 -16.49 -3.01
C ARG A 71 4.82 -15.50 -4.16
N ASP A 72 3.87 -15.80 -5.04
CA ASP A 72 3.49 -14.94 -6.16
C ASP A 72 2.53 -13.80 -5.75
N ASP A 73 2.26 -13.65 -4.45
CA ASP A 73 1.41 -12.59 -3.91
C ASP A 73 2.08 -11.21 -4.01
N ILE A 74 1.29 -10.19 -4.38
CA ILE A 74 1.74 -8.80 -4.43
C ILE A 74 1.30 -8.07 -3.17
N ILE A 75 2.27 -7.71 -2.32
CA ILE A 75 2.03 -6.81 -1.19
C ILE A 75 2.22 -5.37 -1.65
N LEU A 76 1.20 -4.53 -1.41
CA LEU A 76 1.22 -3.10 -1.67
C LEU A 76 1.09 -2.34 -0.36
N SER A 77 1.85 -1.26 -0.20
CA SER A 77 1.77 -0.40 0.97
C SER A 77 1.63 1.06 0.58
N PHE A 78 1.12 1.90 1.49
CA PHE A 78 1.12 3.35 1.34
C PHE A 78 1.13 3.98 2.72
N PHE A 79 2.04 4.93 2.94
CA PHE A 79 2.10 5.71 4.16
C PHE A 79 1.80 7.17 3.83
N HIS A 80 0.77 7.71 4.46
CA HIS A 80 0.47 9.13 4.36
C HIS A 80 1.53 9.93 5.12
N ALA A 81 2.50 10.48 4.39
CA ALA A 81 3.58 11.30 4.96
C ALA A 81 3.19 12.78 4.99
N ARG A 82 3.93 13.58 5.76
CA ARG A 82 3.78 15.05 5.81
C ARG A 82 4.41 15.75 4.58
N GLY A 83 4.56 15.06 3.46
CA GLY A 83 5.18 15.64 2.26
C GLY A 83 4.20 16.41 1.39
N ASP A 84 4.55 16.49 0.10
CA ASP A 84 3.89 17.34 -0.90
C ASP A 84 2.43 16.93 -1.17
N GLU A 85 1.64 17.83 -1.75
CA GLU A 85 0.18 17.68 -1.92
C GLU A 85 -0.22 16.37 -2.64
N LEU A 86 0.62 15.88 -3.55
CA LEU A 86 0.41 14.58 -4.19
C LEU A 86 0.36 13.43 -3.19
N GLN A 87 1.23 13.42 -2.17
CA GLN A 87 1.29 12.38 -1.13
C GLN A 87 0.07 12.40 -0.20
N LYS A 88 -0.77 13.45 -0.29
CA LYS A 88 -2.02 13.58 0.46
C LYS A 88 -3.26 13.38 -0.39
N SER A 89 -3.10 13.21 -1.69
CA SER A 89 -4.21 13.13 -2.65
C SER A 89 -4.57 11.68 -3.00
N PRO A 90 -5.84 11.40 -3.33
CA PRO A 90 -6.24 10.12 -3.92
C PRO A 90 -5.42 9.79 -5.18
N LEU A 91 -5.11 10.79 -6.01
CA LEU A 91 -4.31 10.62 -7.21
C LEU A 91 -2.90 10.08 -6.90
N GLY A 92 -2.22 10.65 -5.89
CA GLY A 92 -0.90 10.18 -5.50
C GLY A 92 -0.94 8.79 -4.89
N PHE A 93 -1.98 8.46 -4.11
CA PHE A 93 -2.22 7.10 -3.63
C PHE A 93 -2.31 6.11 -4.80
N PHE A 94 -3.18 6.35 -5.77
CA PHE A 94 -3.33 5.46 -6.93
C PHE A 94 -2.06 5.38 -7.78
N ARG A 95 -1.38 6.50 -8.03
CA ARG A 95 -0.09 6.51 -8.75
C ARG A 95 0.97 5.67 -8.03
N PHE A 96 1.04 5.74 -6.71
CA PHE A 96 2.00 4.97 -5.93
C PHE A 96 1.69 3.47 -5.93
N LEU A 97 0.41 3.09 -5.83
CA LEU A 97 0.01 1.68 -5.97
C LEU A 97 0.32 1.14 -7.36
N LEU A 98 -0.01 1.90 -8.42
CA LEU A 98 0.31 1.50 -9.79
C LEU A 98 1.81 1.34 -10.01
N TYR A 99 2.61 2.26 -9.48
CA TYR A 99 4.07 2.15 -9.54
C TYR A 99 4.57 0.84 -8.90
N GLN A 100 4.12 0.52 -7.68
CA GLN A 100 4.51 -0.73 -7.00
C GLN A 100 4.07 -1.98 -7.77
N ILE A 101 2.89 -1.97 -8.40
CA ILE A 101 2.42 -3.08 -9.25
C ILE A 101 3.32 -3.24 -10.48
N MET A 102 3.66 -2.14 -11.16
CA MET A 102 4.51 -2.19 -12.36
C MET A 102 5.93 -2.66 -12.05
N ASP A 103 6.46 -2.26 -10.89
CA ASP A 103 7.79 -2.67 -10.41
C ASP A 103 7.82 -4.18 -10.11
N LYS A 104 6.79 -4.70 -9.44
CA LYS A 104 6.67 -6.13 -9.10
C LYS A 104 6.16 -7.00 -10.25
N THR A 105 5.58 -6.42 -11.29
CA THR A 105 5.02 -7.16 -12.42
C THR A 105 5.30 -6.44 -13.76
N PRO A 106 6.55 -6.46 -14.24
CA PRO A 106 6.95 -5.73 -15.46
C PRO A 106 6.15 -6.12 -16.72
N GLY A 107 5.66 -7.37 -16.79
CA GLY A 107 4.85 -7.87 -17.90
C GLY A 107 3.39 -7.36 -17.91
N ALA A 108 2.89 -6.82 -16.80
CA ALA A 108 1.48 -6.42 -16.69
C ALA A 108 1.13 -5.13 -17.44
N LEU A 109 2.12 -4.29 -17.77
CA LEU A 109 1.86 -2.95 -18.34
C LEU A 109 1.03 -3.01 -19.63
N ARG A 110 1.36 -3.91 -20.55
CA ARG A 110 0.61 -4.04 -21.81
C ARG A 110 -0.85 -4.42 -21.59
N SER A 111 -1.10 -5.39 -20.71
CA SER A 111 -2.44 -5.83 -20.36
C SER A 111 -3.23 -4.71 -19.66
N LEU A 112 -2.58 -4.01 -18.72
CA LEU A 112 -3.18 -2.87 -18.01
C LEU A 112 -3.60 -1.76 -18.97
N VAL A 113 -2.70 -1.33 -19.87
CA VAL A 113 -2.99 -0.29 -20.87
C VAL A 113 -4.13 -0.73 -21.78
N TYR A 114 -4.10 -1.98 -22.25
CA TYR A 114 -5.18 -2.54 -23.06
C TYR A 114 -6.53 -2.46 -22.33
N THR A 115 -6.61 -2.96 -21.08
CA THR A 115 -7.84 -2.92 -20.28
C THR A 115 -8.30 -1.50 -20.00
N PHE A 116 -7.38 -0.57 -19.72
CA PHE A 116 -7.70 0.83 -19.49
C PHE A 116 -8.33 1.47 -20.73
N GLU A 117 -7.73 1.27 -21.91
CA GLU A 117 -8.24 1.81 -23.17
C GLU A 117 -9.61 1.24 -23.53
N THR A 118 -9.86 -0.06 -23.32
CA THR A 118 -11.17 -0.67 -23.53
C THR A 118 -12.22 -0.04 -22.63
N LYS A 119 -11.99 0.00 -21.30
CA LYS A 119 -12.95 0.58 -20.36
C LYS A 119 -13.20 2.07 -20.59
N ARG A 120 -12.18 2.81 -21.02
CA ARG A 120 -12.33 4.24 -21.32
C ARG A 120 -13.29 4.47 -22.47
N ARG A 121 -13.26 3.63 -23.51
CA ARG A 121 -14.23 3.69 -24.61
C ARG A 121 -15.65 3.40 -24.13
N ASP A 122 -15.83 2.39 -23.28
CA ASP A 122 -17.15 2.01 -22.76
C ASP A 122 -17.76 3.07 -21.82
N ILE A 123 -16.93 3.86 -21.13
CA ILE A 123 -17.38 4.97 -20.27
C ILE A 123 -17.73 6.23 -21.10
N SER A 124 -17.31 6.30 -22.36
CA SER A 124 -17.48 7.46 -23.23
C SER A 124 -18.83 7.49 -23.98
N GLU A 125 -19.72 6.52 -23.79
CA GLU A 125 -21.12 6.60 -24.23
C GLU A 125 -22.03 6.95 -23.04
N PRO A 126 -22.20 8.24 -22.70
CA PRO A 126 -23.39 8.66 -21.96
C PRO A 126 -24.58 8.45 -22.89
N GLY A 127 -25.50 7.56 -22.49
CA GLY A 127 -26.80 7.44 -23.11
C GLY A 127 -27.48 8.80 -23.14
N ASP A 128 -27.71 9.30 -24.34
CA ASP A 128 -28.53 10.47 -24.64
C ASP A 128 -30.00 10.04 -24.44
N HIS A 129 -30.53 10.23 -23.22
CA HIS A 129 -31.94 10.04 -22.87
C HIS A 129 -32.42 11.17 -21.96
#